data_AF-A0A168EUX8-F1
#
_entry.id   AF-A0A168EUX8-F1
#
_cell.length_a   1.000
_cell.length_b   1.000
_cell.length_c   1.000
_cell.angle_alpha   90.00
_cell.angle_beta   90.00
_cell.angle_gamma   90.00
#
_symmetry.space_group_name_H-M   'P 1'
#
loop_
_entity.id
_entity.type
_entity.pdbx_description
1 polymer ?
#
loop_
_entity_poly.entity_id
_entity_poly.type
_entity_poly.pdbx_seq_one_letter_code
_entity_poly.pdbx_strand_id
1 'polypeptide(L)' 'MTEPIKVYTIPTCSDCNYAKRYFTEQNVPYTEYNCAENAKYAEEVKDLTGKQIVPTIVIDNKVFIGFAENLKEISEIIK' A
#
# COMPACT_ATOMS: atom_id res chain seq x y z
N MET A 1 5.63 18.74 -5.30
CA MET A 1 6.53 17.58 -5.50
C MET A 1 5.67 16.37 -5.22
N THR A 2 5.49 15.46 -6.17
CA THR A 2 4.56 14.34 -6.00
C THR A 2 5.31 13.24 -5.26
N GLU A 3 5.09 13.13 -3.95
CA GLU A 3 5.69 12.08 -3.14
C GLU A 3 5.27 10.68 -3.66
N PRO A 4 6.20 9.74 -3.87
CA PRO A 4 5.88 8.46 -4.47
C PRO A 4 5.14 7.56 -3.48
N ILE A 5 3.83 7.40 -3.69
CA ILE A 5 3.00 6.47 -2.92
C ILE A 5 3.25 5.05 -3.45
N LYS A 6 3.67 4.15 -2.57
CA LYS A 6 3.86 2.73 -2.89
C LYS A 6 2.82 1.90 -2.17
N VAL A 7 2.09 1.07 -2.90
CA VAL A 7 1.01 0.24 -2.34
C VAL A 7 1.36 -1.22 -2.59
N TYR A 8 1.79 -1.89 -1.53
CA TYR A 8 2.11 -3.30 -1.55
C TYR A 8 0.85 -4.13 -1.32
N THR A 9 0.54 -4.97 -2.30
CA THR A 9 -0.68 -5.79 -2.32
C THR A 9 -0.38 -7.23 -2.67
N ILE A 10 -1.36 -8.10 -2.44
CA ILE A 10 -1.38 -9.48 -2.96
C ILE A 10 -2.71 -9.72 -3.68
N PRO A 11 -2.73 -10.51 -4.76
CA PRO A 11 -3.92 -10.74 -5.57
C PRO A 11 -4.91 -11.67 -4.87
N THR A 12 -4.44 -12.42 -3.86
CA THR A 12 -5.25 -13.38 -3.11
C THR A 12 -6.02 -12.74 -1.94
N CYS A 13 -5.94 -11.41 -1.76
CA CYS A 13 -6.52 -10.71 -0.62
C CYS A 13 -7.62 -9.74 -1.06
N SER A 14 -8.83 -9.92 -0.51
CA SER A 14 -9.99 -9.07 -0.78
C SER A 14 -9.74 -7.60 -0.36
N ASP A 15 -9.04 -7.38 0.75
CA ASP A 15 -8.73 -6.04 1.28
C ASP A 15 -7.80 -5.24 0.37
N CYS A 16 -6.89 -5.92 -0.32
CA CYS A 16 -6.01 -5.29 -1.31
C CYS A 16 -6.79 -4.71 -2.49
N ASN A 17 -7.84 -5.41 -2.94
CA ASN A 17 -8.67 -4.94 -4.04
C ASN A 17 -9.45 -3.66 -3.65
N TYR A 18 -9.86 -3.57 -2.38
CA TYR A 18 -10.50 -2.38 -1.84
C TYR A 18 -9.54 -1.19 -1.78
N ALA A 19 -8.30 -1.41 -1.34
CA ALA A 19 -7.25 -0.39 -1.34
C ALA A 19 -6.99 0.19 -2.73
N LYS A 20 -6.77 -0.68 -3.73
CA LYS A 20 -6.55 -0.26 -5.13
C LYS A 20 -7.68 0.61 -5.65
N ARG A 21 -8.92 0.16 -5.43
CA ARG A 21 -10.11 0.89 -5.87
C ARG A 21 -10.16 2.28 -5.25
N TYR A 22 -9.87 2.39 -3.95
CA TYR A 22 -9.83 3.68 -3.27
C TYR A 22 -8.82 4.65 -3.88
N PHE A 23 -7.57 4.23 -4.07
CA PHE A 23 -6.55 5.11 -4.66
C PHE A 23 -6.91 5.52 -6.10
N THR A 24 -7.47 4.59 -6.88
CA THR A 24 -7.97 4.88 -8.23
C THR A 24 -9.13 5.89 -8.21
N GLU A 25 -10.09 5.76 -7.29
CA GLU A 25 -11.20 6.71 -7.13
C GLU A 25 -10.70 8.10 -6.72
N GLN A 26 -9.67 8.18 -5.87
CA GLN A 26 -9.05 9.44 -5.48
C GLN A 26 -8.19 10.08 -6.58
N ASN A 27 -7.99 9.40 -7.72
CA ASN A 27 -7.14 9.87 -8.83
C ASN A 27 -5.71 10.23 -8.39
N VAL A 28 -5.21 9.51 -7.39
CA VAL A 28 -3.89 9.74 -6.83
C VAL A 28 -2.89 8.88 -7.60
N PRO A 29 -1.74 9.41 -8.04
CA PRO A 29 -0.71 8.60 -8.64
C PRO A 29 -0.04 7.73 -7.56
N TYR A 30 -0.26 6.41 -7.63
CA TYR A 30 0.38 5.43 -6.77
C TYR A 30 1.06 4.33 -7.59
N THR A 31 2.08 3.72 -7.00
CA THR A 31 2.77 2.56 -7.57
C THR A 31 2.31 1.32 -6.83
N GLU A 32 1.63 0.44 -7.55
CA GLU A 32 1.24 -0.85 -7.01
C GLU A 32 2.41 -1.85 -7.08
N TYR A 33 2.70 -2.49 -5.97
CA TYR A 33 3.71 -3.53 -5.85
C TYR A 33 3.07 -4.85 -5.43
N ASN A 34 3.02 -5.79 -6.37
CA ASN A 34 2.43 -7.08 -6.11
C ASN A 34 3.46 -8.04 -5.48
N CYS A 35 3.33 -8.26 -4.17
CA CYS A 35 4.24 -9.11 -3.40
C CYS A 35 4.09 -10.60 -3.75
N ALA A 36 2.96 -11.02 -4.31
CA ALA A 36 2.76 -12.40 -4.73
C ALA A 36 3.42 -12.69 -6.09
N GLU A 37 3.52 -11.69 -6.97
CA GLU A 37 4.17 -11.84 -8.27
C GLU A 37 5.69 -11.60 -8.18
N ASN A 38 6.15 -10.79 -7.23
CA ASN A 38 7.56 -10.47 -7.06
C ASN A 38 7.99 -10.64 -5.60
N ALA A 39 8.80 -11.67 -5.36
CA ALA A 39 9.38 -11.96 -4.05
C ALA A 39 10.19 -10.79 -3.47
N LYS A 40 10.82 -9.97 -4.32
CA LYS A 40 11.55 -8.77 -3.90
C LYS A 40 10.68 -7.78 -3.11
N TYR A 41 9.43 -7.59 -3.54
CA TYR A 41 8.51 -6.69 -2.83
C TYR A 41 8.00 -7.31 -1.53
N ALA A 42 7.84 -8.64 -1.50
CA ALA A 42 7.51 -9.35 -0.25
C ALA A 42 8.64 -9.22 0.77
N GLU A 43 9.90 -9.33 0.34
CA GLU A 43 11.07 -9.08 1.18
C GLU A 43 11.12 -7.63 1.65
N GLU A 44 10.84 -6.66 0.78
CA GLU A 44 10.81 -5.24 1.14
C GLU A 44 9.72 -4.93 2.18
N VAL A 45 8.50 -5.46 2.02
CA VAL A 45 7.43 -5.31 3.03
C VAL A 45 7.83 -5.94 4.37
N LYS A 46 8.46 -7.12 4.31
CA LYS A 46 8.93 -7.82 5.50
C LYS A 46 10.04 -7.06 6.21
N ASP A 47 10.94 -6.42 5.48
CA ASP A 47 12.01 -5.58 6.03
C ASP A 47 11.42 -4.30 6.65
N LEU A 48 10.50 -3.63 5.93
CA LEU A 48 9.86 -2.39 6.35
C LEU A 48 8.93 -2.55 7.57
N THR A 49 8.13 -3.61 7.62
CA THR A 49 7.10 -3.82 8.66
C THR A 49 7.48 -4.88 9.69
N GLY A 50 8.58 -5.59 9.46
CA GLY A 50 8.99 -6.78 10.22
C GLY A 50 8.14 -8.03 9.95
N LYS A 51 7.05 -7.94 9.17
CA LYS A 51 6.09 -9.02 8.92
C LYS A 51 5.62 -9.00 7.46
N GLN A 52 5.11 -10.11 6.95
CA GLN A 52 4.46 -10.11 5.63
C GLN A 52 2.96 -9.79 5.81
N ILE A 53 2.67 -8.53 6.16
CA ILE A 53 1.29 -8.05 6.31
C ILE A 53 0.94 -7.15 5.13
N VAL A 54 -0.24 -7.36 4.57
CA VAL A 54 -0.78 -6.59 3.45
C VAL A 54 -2.27 -6.31 3.72
N PRO A 55 -2.83 -5.25 3.11
CA PRO A 55 -2.16 -4.25 2.27
C PRO A 55 -1.22 -3.35 3.07
N THR A 56 0.00 -3.13 2.57
CA THR A 56 0.99 -2.22 3.17
C THR A 56 1.16 -1.01 2.25
N ILE A 57 1.01 0.19 2.79
CA ILE A 57 1.11 1.44 2.04
C ILE A 57 2.32 2.20 2.57
N VAL A 58 3.16 2.71 1.68
CA VAL A 58 4.32 3.51 2.02
C VAL A 58 4.18 4.88 1.38
N ILE A 59 4.17 5.93 2.19
CA ILE A 59 4.04 7.32 1.75
C ILE A 59 5.07 8.16 2.50
N ASP A 60 5.96 8.86 1.79
CA ASP A 60 6.97 9.75 2.37
C ASP A 60 7.72 9.15 3.57
N ASN A 61 8.23 7.91 3.41
CA ASN A 61 8.90 7.11 4.45
C ASN A 61 8.02 6.63 5.63
N LYS A 62 6.73 6.96 5.66
CA LYS A 62 5.77 6.35 6.59
C LYS A 62 5.26 5.04 6.04
N VAL A 63 5.25 4.02 6.88
CA VAL A 63 4.74 2.68 6.56
C VAL A 63 3.41 2.49 7.28
N PHE A 64 2.35 2.26 6.51
CA PHE A 64 1.00 2.02 6.98
C PHE A 64 0.63 0.56 6.72
N ILE A 65 0.41 -0.18 7.80
CA ILE A 65 0.12 -1.62 7.75
C ILE A 65 -1.39 -1.82 7.90
N GLY A 66 -2.04 -2.31 6.85
CA GLY A 66 -3.48 -2.55 6.83
C GLY A 66 -4.28 -1.34 6.32
N PHE A 67 -5.06 -1.54 5.26
CA PHE A 67 -5.77 -0.44 4.60
C PHE A 67 -6.97 0.02 5.41
N ALA A 68 -7.71 -0.88 6.06
CA ALA A 68 -8.91 -0.52 6.83
C ALA A 68 -8.61 0.42 8.02
N GLU A 69 -7.52 0.15 8.74
CA GLU A 69 -7.13 0.94 9.92
C GLU A 69 -6.46 2.26 9.53
N ASN A 70 -5.70 2.26 8.43
CA ASN A 70 -4.98 3.45 7.96
C ASN A 70 -5.74 4.26 6.90
N LEU A 71 -6.96 3.86 6.52
CA LEU A 71 -7.76 4.54 5.49
C LEU A 71 -7.90 6.03 5.78
N LYS A 72 -8.10 6.39 7.05
CA LYS A 72 -8.25 7.78 7.47
C LYS A 72 -6.95 8.58 7.26
N GLU A 73 -5.82 8.09 7.74
CA GLU A 73 -4.50 8.74 7.53
C GLU A 73 -4.17 8.88 6.05
N ILE A 74 -4.34 7.80 5.28
CA ILE A 74 -4.09 7.79 3.83
C ILE A 74 -4.98 8.83 3.15
N SER A 75 -6.25 8.91 3.52
CA SER A 75 -7.18 9.90 2.98
C SER A 75 -6.79 11.34 3.28
N GLU A 76 -6.16 11.61 4.42
CA GLU A 76 -5.70 12.95 4.77
C GLU A 76 -4.38 13.33 4.07
N ILE A 77 -3.53 12.34 3.78
CA ILE A 77 -2.26 12.57 3.08
C ILE A 77 -2.46 12.83 1.58
N ILE A 78 -3.46 12.19 0.97
CA ILE A 78 -3.75 12.32 -0.46
C ILE A 78 -4.68 13.49 -0.83
N LYS A 79 -5.25 14.18 0.15
CA LYS A 79 -6.25 15.24 -0.02
C LYS A 79 -5.59 16.62 -0.06
#